data_AF-A0A3B9LFC5-F1
#
_entry.id   AF-A0A3B9LFC5-F1
#
_cell.length_a   1.000
_cell.length_b   1.000
_cell.length_c   1.000
_cell.angle_alpha   90.00
_cell.angle_beta   90.00
_cell.angle_gamma   90.00
#
_symmetry.space_group_name_H-M   'P 1'
#
loop_
_entity.id
_entity.type
_entity.pdbx_description
1 polymer ?
#
loop_
_entity_poly.entity_id
_entity_poly.type
_entity_poly.pdbx_seq_one_letter_code
_entity_poly.pdbx_strand_id
1 'polypeptide(L)' 'MKRLLLVFALSILALGSMAAARPPGEWIVVVGGPSLHQWEQYKAYPHDHWWANFVHAARLRTEQLRAALGPDAKIT' A
#
# COMPACT_ATOMS: atom_id res chain seq x y z
N MET A 1 20.14 -38.31 -25.26
CA MET A 1 20.40 -37.96 -23.85
C MET A 1 20.62 -36.46 -23.62
N LYS A 2 21.53 -35.77 -24.35
CA LYS A 2 21.80 -34.32 -24.18
C LYS A 2 20.56 -33.42 -24.31
N ARG A 3 19.66 -33.73 -25.25
CA ARG A 3 18.40 -32.99 -25.45
C ARG A 3 17.43 -33.15 -24.28
N LEU A 4 17.33 -34.36 -23.68
CA LEU A 4 16.51 -34.59 -22.49
C LEU A 4 17.04 -33.82 -21.29
N LEU A 5 18.37 -33.82 -21.07
CA LEU A 5 19.02 -33.04 -20.02
C LEU A 5 18.76 -31.53 -20.17
N LEU A 6 18.79 -31.04 -21.41
CA LEU A 6 18.50 -29.63 -21.70
C LEU A 6 17.03 -29.27 -21.38
N VAL A 7 16.07 -30.12 -21.79
CA VAL A 7 14.65 -29.92 -21.46
C VAL A 7 14.44 -29.96 -19.95
N PHE A 8 15.09 -30.90 -19.26
CA PHE A 8 14.97 -31.03 -17.81
C PHE A 8 15.55 -29.80 -17.08
N ALA A 9 16.71 -29.32 -17.50
CA ALA A 9 17.32 -28.10 -16.96
C ALA A 9 16.45 -26.85 -17.19
N LEU A 10 15.88 -26.71 -18.40
CA LEU A 10 14.97 -25.61 -18.73
C LEU A 10 13.66 -25.68 -17.95
N SER A 11 13.17 -26.89 -17.67
CA SER A 11 11.95 -27.11 -16.87
C SER A 11 12.17 -26.67 -15.42
N ILE A 12 13.32 -27.00 -14.83
CA ILE A 12 13.70 -26.56 -13.47
C ILE A 12 13.82 -25.04 -13.40
N LEU A 13 14.42 -24.40 -14.41
CA LEU A 13 14.54 -22.95 -14.48
C LEU A 13 13.17 -22.26 -14.55
N ALA A 14 12.24 -22.82 -15.33
CA ALA A 14 10.87 -22.29 -15.47
C ALA A 14 10.04 -22.44 -14.19
N LEU A 15 10.25 -23.50 -13.40
CA LEU A 15 9.64 -23.66 -12.09
C LEU A 15 10.21 -22.68 -11.06
N GLY A 16 11.52 -22.39 -11.13
CA GLY A 16 12.18 -21.42 -10.26
C GLY A 16 11.75 -19.96 -10.49
N SER A 17 11.39 -19.59 -11.72
CA SER A 17 10.93 -18.22 -12.02
C SER A 17 9.53 -17.91 -11.46
N MET A 18 8.69 -18.92 -11.25
CA MET A 18 7.38 -18.78 -10.59
C MET A 18 7.50 -18.66 -9.06
N ALA A 19 8.65 -19.03 -8.48
CA ALA A 19 8.92 -18.96 -7.05
C ALA A 19 9.55 -17.61 -6.61
N ALA A 20 9.82 -16.70 -7.55
CA ALA A 20 10.17 -15.33 -7.20
C ALA A 20 8.97 -14.68 -6.51
N ALA A 21 9.00 -14.66 -5.18
CA ALA A 21 7.98 -14.01 -4.37
C ALA A 21 7.82 -12.58 -4.88
N ARG A 22 6.58 -12.21 -5.25
CA ARG A 22 6.26 -10.82 -5.54
C ARG A 22 6.75 -9.99 -4.36
N PRO A 23 7.58 -8.94 -4.56
CA PRO A 23 8.00 -8.10 -3.44
C PRO A 23 6.74 -7.68 -2.68
N PRO A 24 6.76 -7.75 -1.33
CA PRO A 24 5.59 -7.39 -0.54
C PRO A 24 5.16 -5.98 -0.95
N GLY A 25 3.90 -5.85 -1.36
CA GLY A 25 3.34 -4.57 -1.79
C GLY A 25 3.45 -3.54 -0.66
N GLU A 26 3.70 -2.29 -1.03
CA GLU A 26 3.71 -1.16 -0.09
C GLU A 26 2.34 -0.49 -0.07
N TRP A 27 1.84 -0.20 1.13
CA TRP A 27 0.63 0.57 1.31
C TRP A 27 1.01 2.03 1.53
N ILE A 28 0.65 2.89 0.58
CA ILE A 28 0.87 4.33 0.66
C ILE A 28 -0.44 4.98 1.13
N VAL A 29 -0.41 5.59 2.30
CA VAL A 29 -1.55 6.32 2.87
C VAL A 29 -1.44 7.78 2.46
N VAL A 30 -2.10 8.12 1.36
CA VAL A 30 -2.22 9.52 0.94
C VAL A 30 -3.35 10.16 1.72
N VAL A 31 -2.99 11.08 2.63
CA VAL A 31 -3.96 11.93 3.33
C VAL A 31 -3.76 13.37 2.89
N GLY A 32 -4.85 14.04 2.56
CA GLY A 32 -4.78 15.45 2.21
C GLY A 32 -6.15 16.08 2.08
N GLY A 33 -6.11 17.41 1.99
CA GLY A 33 -7.18 18.27 1.52
C GLY A 33 -7.57 19.37 2.50
N PRO A 34 -6.86 20.52 2.55
CA PRO A 34 -7.55 21.73 2.96
C PRO A 34 -8.63 21.99 1.90
N SER A 35 -9.90 21.97 2.32
CA SER A 35 -10.85 22.75 1.57
C SER A 35 -10.39 24.19 1.65
N LEU A 36 -10.10 24.81 0.50
CA LEU A 36 -9.76 26.22 0.48
C LEU A 36 -10.92 26.95 1.16
N HIS A 37 -10.64 27.85 2.09
CA HIS A 37 -11.66 28.60 2.83
C HIS A 37 -12.75 29.16 1.89
N GLN A 38 -12.36 29.58 0.69
CA GLN A 38 -13.26 30.06 -0.37
C GLN A 38 -14.40 29.09 -0.73
N TRP A 39 -14.19 27.78 -0.61
CA TRP A 39 -15.19 26.73 -0.86
C TRP A 39 -15.83 26.20 0.42
N GLU A 40 -15.11 26.28 1.55
CA GLU A 40 -15.54 25.64 2.80
C GLU A 40 -16.57 26.40 3.61
N GLN A 41 -16.56 27.73 3.48
CA GLN A 41 -17.54 28.61 4.10
C GLN A 41 -19.00 28.33 3.70
N TYR A 42 -19.22 27.61 2.59
CA TYR A 42 -20.56 27.31 2.06
C TYR A 42 -21.11 25.95 2.51
N LYS A 43 -20.34 25.14 3.26
CA LYS A 43 -20.83 23.85 3.75
C LYS A 43 -21.64 24.01 5.03
N ALA A 44 -22.71 23.22 5.16
CA ALA A 44 -23.48 23.12 6.40
C ALA A 44 -22.63 22.64 7.59
N TYR A 45 -21.62 21.81 7.30
CA TYR A 45 -20.59 21.38 8.25
C TYR A 45 -19.21 21.61 7.62
N PRO A 46 -18.58 22.78 7.84
CA PRO A 46 -17.24 23.07 7.36
C PRO A 46 -16.24 22.10 8.00
N HIS A 47 -15.26 21.62 7.25
CA HIS A 47 -14.14 20.91 7.86
C HIS A 47 -13.36 21.87 8.77
N ASP A 48 -12.98 21.36 9.93
CA ASP A 48 -12.16 22.09 10.89
C ASP A 48 -10.87 22.64 10.26
N HIS A 49 -10.51 23.86 10.65
CA HIS A 49 -9.30 24.54 10.17
C HIS A 49 -8.00 23.96 10.72
N TRP A 50 -8.08 22.90 11.52
CA TRP A 50 -6.93 22.33 12.20
C TRP A 50 -6.26 21.25 11.35
N TRP A 51 -5.06 21.56 10.89
CA TRP A 51 -4.21 20.69 10.06
C TRP A 51 -3.96 19.30 10.68
N ALA A 52 -4.05 19.15 12.01
CA ALA A 52 -3.79 17.87 12.66
C ALA A 52 -4.88 16.81 12.39
N ASN A 53 -6.03 17.19 11.83
CA ASN A 53 -7.04 16.21 11.41
C ASN A 53 -6.51 15.26 10.31
N PHE A 54 -5.61 15.73 9.44
CA PHE A 54 -4.94 14.87 8.47
C PHE A 54 -3.99 13.88 9.16
N VAL A 55 -3.29 14.33 10.20
CA VAL A 55 -2.42 13.46 11.01
C VAL A 55 -3.26 12.41 11.74
N HIS A 56 -4.39 12.81 12.30
CA HIS A 56 -5.30 11.90 12.99
C HIS A 56 -5.89 10.85 12.03
N ALA A 57 -6.35 11.28 10.85
CA ALA A 57 -6.85 10.38 9.80
C ALA A 57 -5.76 9.42 9.31
N ALA A 58 -4.53 9.91 9.08
CA ALA A 58 -3.39 9.08 8.71
C ALA A 58 -3.09 8.02 9.78
N ARG A 59 -3.04 8.43 11.05
CA ARG A 59 -2.81 7.53 12.18
C ARG A 59 -3.88 6.44 12.26
N LEU A 60 -5.16 6.82 12.23
CA LEU A 60 -6.27 5.87 12.29
C LEU A 60 -6.19 4.84 11.16
N ARG A 61 -5.89 5.30 9.94
CA ARG A 61 -5.77 4.39 8.80
C ARG A 61 -4.58 3.45 8.93
N THR A 62 -3.45 3.94 9.43
CA THR A 62 -2.27 3.11 9.71
C THR A 62 -2.56 2.05 10.76
N GLU A 63 -3.28 2.37 11.84
CA GLU A 63 -3.68 1.40 12.87
C GLU A 63 -4.58 0.30 12.29
N GLN A 64 -5.56 0.66 11.46
CA GLN A 64 -6.43 -0.30 10.76
C GLN A 64 -5.64 -1.25 9.85
N LEU A 65 -4.71 -0.70 9.05
CA LEU A 65 -3.87 -1.49 8.16
C LEU A 65 -2.94 -2.41 8.96
N ARG A 66 -2.37 -1.92 10.06
CA ARG A 66 -1.52 -2.71 10.95
C ARG A 66 -2.29 -3.89 11.56
N ALA A 67 -3.53 -3.67 11.99
CA ALA A 67 -4.39 -4.73 12.52
C ALA A 67 -4.75 -5.78 11.47
N ALA A 68 -4.98 -5.37 10.21
CA ALA A 68 -5.37 -6.27 9.14
C ALA A 68 -4.19 -7.04 8.50
N LEU A 69 -3.01 -6.43 8.42
CA LEU A 69 -1.87 -6.94 7.65
C LEU A 69 -0.74 -7.48 8.53
N GLY A 70 -0.77 -7.25 9.84
CA GLY A 70 0.28 -7.65 10.77
C GLY A 70 1.47 -6.69 10.81
N PRO A 71 2.46 -6.96 11.68
CA PRO A 71 3.57 -6.04 11.97
C PRO A 71 4.56 -5.85 10.81
N ASP A 72 4.65 -6.80 9.89
CA ASP A 72 5.64 -6.79 8.81
C ASP A 72 5.19 -6.02 7.56
N ALA A 73 3.93 -5.60 7.51
CA ALA A 73 3.42 -4.82 6.39
C ALA A 73 4.12 -3.45 6.31
N LYS A 74 4.66 -3.14 5.13
CA LYS A 74 5.25 -1.82 4.84
C LYS A 74 4.13 -0.82 4.57
N ILE A 75 4.01 0.16 5.47
CA ILE A 75 3.00 1.23 5.41
C ILE A 75 3.76 2.56 5.46
N THR A 76 3.49 3.45 4.51
CA THR A 76 4.11 4.77 4.35
C THR A 76 3.05 5.84 4.29
#